data_AF-A0A8T7CWD8-F1
#
_entry.id   AF-A0A8T7CWD8-F1
#
_cell.length_a   1.000
_cell.length_b   1.000
_cell.length_c   1.000
_cell.angle_alpha   90.00
_cell.angle_beta   90.00
_cell.angle_gamma   90.00
#
_symmetry.space_group_name_H-M   'P 1'
#
loop_
_entity.id
_entity.type
_entity.pdbx_description
1 polymer ?
#
loop_
_entity_poly.entity_id
_entity_poly.type
_entity_poly.pdbx_seq_one_letter_code
_entity_poly.pdbx_strand_id
1 'polypeptide(L)'
;HINPIPPQDIPGSQPDTNLIYPNKLFALLIQGKNDPNLGAASDGDGDRYMLLGRNFFVNPSDCLAIMAANAHLLSGFKTGINGVARSLPTSRAVDKVAETLGINCYETPTGWKYFGNLLDDRRITLCGEESFGGGSDHIREKDGIWAVLFWLNLVAIKRQSVEEITRAHWARFGRHYYSRHDYEGLDSDVAEQLMQALRSRANSLKGQDYAGHIIRDCDDFSYTDPVDHSITEHQGIRVLFEDESRIVFRLSGTGTEGATLRVYLERFEADPALHDIDTQVALTDMVSIARELAELKTRCGREEPDIIT
;
A
#
# COMPACT_ATOMS: atom_id res chain seq x y z
N HIS A 1 16.84 -10.43 18.48
CA HIS A 1 16.56 -8.98 18.46
C HIS A 1 17.80 -8.24 18.02
N ILE A 2 17.66 -7.38 17.02
CA ILE A 2 18.70 -6.46 16.55
C ILE A 2 18.22 -5.07 16.98
N ASN A 3 19.06 -4.30 17.67
CA ASN A 3 18.78 -2.94 18.19
C ASN A 3 17.62 -2.81 19.20
N PRO A 4 17.71 -3.37 20.42
CA PRO A 4 16.70 -3.17 21.46
C PRO A 4 16.83 -1.82 22.21
N ILE A 5 17.77 -0.97 21.83
CA ILE A 5 18.10 0.29 22.52
C ILE A 5 17.51 1.45 21.70
N PRO A 6 16.74 2.37 22.31
CA PRO A 6 16.19 3.52 21.62
C PRO A 6 17.24 4.36 20.86
N PRO A 7 16.94 4.86 19.66
CA PRO A 7 17.92 5.45 18.74
C PRO A 7 18.47 6.82 19.15
N GLN A 8 18.03 7.42 20.27
CA GLN A 8 18.69 8.62 20.81
C GLN A 8 20.19 8.39 21.07
N ASP A 9 20.62 7.12 21.11
CA ASP A 9 22.00 6.68 21.28
C ASP A 9 22.71 6.20 19.99
N ILE A 10 22.09 6.28 18.79
CA ILE A 10 22.67 5.76 17.53
C ILE A 10 22.69 6.85 16.42
N PRO A 11 23.84 7.55 16.23
CA PRO A 11 23.99 8.54 15.17
C PRO A 11 23.75 7.96 13.76
N GLY A 12 22.91 8.62 12.97
CA GLY A 12 22.62 8.24 11.58
C GLY A 12 21.59 7.11 11.41
N SER A 13 20.95 6.65 12.49
CA SER A 13 19.79 5.75 12.38
C SER A 13 18.51 6.57 12.21
N GLN A 14 17.77 6.31 11.14
CA GLN A 14 16.37 6.76 11.03
C GLN A 14 15.46 5.59 11.41
N PRO A 15 14.60 5.74 12.42
CA PRO A 15 13.68 4.69 12.83
C PRO A 15 12.45 4.66 11.91
N ASP A 16 12.66 4.40 10.63
CA ASP A 16 11.60 4.27 9.62
C ASP A 16 11.64 2.90 8.93
N THR A 17 10.45 2.39 8.60
CA THR A 17 10.26 1.10 7.95
C THR A 17 10.16 1.31 6.45
N ASN A 18 11.29 1.54 5.79
CA ASN A 18 11.35 1.61 4.33
C ASN A 18 12.51 0.76 3.75
N LEU A 19 12.47 0.55 2.44
CA LEU A 19 13.48 -0.22 1.70
C LEU A 19 14.69 0.63 1.28
N ILE A 20 14.60 1.96 1.38
CA ILE A 20 15.60 2.93 0.89
C ILE A 20 16.80 2.96 1.82
N TYR A 21 16.56 2.92 3.13
CA TYR A 21 17.64 2.70 4.07
C TYR A 21 17.96 1.20 4.04
N PRO A 22 19.19 0.80 3.65
CA PRO A 22 19.63 -0.59 3.71
C PRO A 22 19.67 -0.99 5.19
N ASN A 23 18.50 -1.35 5.69
CA ASN A 23 18.29 -1.77 7.04
C ASN A 23 19.17 -3.01 7.22
N LYS A 24 20.02 -3.01 8.24
CA LYS A 24 20.81 -4.19 8.63
C LYS A 24 19.96 -5.46 8.62
N LEU A 25 18.66 -5.31 8.92
CA LEU A 25 17.64 -6.36 8.80
C LEU A 25 17.50 -6.94 7.38
N PHE A 26 17.37 -6.10 6.34
CA PHE A 26 17.25 -6.56 4.95
C PHE A 26 18.52 -7.31 4.52
N ALA A 27 19.70 -6.78 4.84
CA ALA A 27 20.96 -7.47 4.60
C ALA A 27 21.06 -8.81 5.35
N LEU A 28 20.58 -8.88 6.59
CA LEU A 28 20.58 -10.09 7.42
C LEU A 28 19.56 -11.16 7.01
N LEU A 29 18.52 -10.80 6.25
CA LEU A 29 17.46 -11.72 5.81
C LEU A 29 17.57 -12.14 4.35
N ILE A 30 18.44 -11.48 3.59
CA ILE A 30 18.59 -11.68 2.15
C ILE A 30 19.97 -12.27 1.77
N GLN A 31 20.96 -12.23 2.67
CA GLN A 31 22.36 -12.52 2.30
C GLN A 31 23.03 -13.67 3.11
N GLY A 32 22.40 -14.26 4.11
CA GLY A 32 23.06 -15.21 5.00
C GLY A 32 22.65 -16.68 4.82
N LYS A 33 23.53 -17.59 5.24
CA LYS A 33 23.32 -19.05 5.18
C LYS A 33 22.48 -19.62 6.34
N ASN A 34 22.19 -18.81 7.37
CA ASN A 34 21.46 -19.20 8.59
C ASN A 34 20.24 -18.27 8.83
N ASP A 35 19.65 -17.73 7.76
CA ASP A 35 18.71 -16.62 7.88
C ASP A 35 17.42 -17.03 8.57
N PRO A 36 16.87 -16.20 9.46
CA PRO A 36 15.59 -16.49 10.10
C PRO A 36 14.48 -16.65 9.05
N ASN A 37 13.52 -17.52 9.33
CA ASN A 37 12.38 -17.79 8.43
C ASN A 37 11.40 -16.61 8.31
N LEU A 38 11.42 -15.71 9.29
CA LEU A 38 10.64 -14.49 9.35
C LEU A 38 11.48 -13.43 10.06
N GLY A 39 11.52 -12.23 9.49
CA GLY A 39 12.02 -11.04 10.15
C GLY A 39 11.05 -9.89 10.02
N ALA A 40 11.15 -8.95 10.96
CA ALA A 40 10.30 -7.78 10.98
C ALA A 40 11.04 -6.56 11.52
N ALA A 41 10.62 -5.38 11.09
CA ALA A 41 11.02 -4.08 11.66
C ALA A 41 9.78 -3.30 12.07
N SER A 42 9.96 -2.38 13.02
CA SER A 42 8.98 -1.37 13.42
C SER A 42 9.65 0.00 13.35
N ASP A 43 8.85 1.06 13.29
CA ASP A 43 9.34 2.44 13.35
C ASP A 43 9.49 2.92 14.80
N GLY A 44 9.79 4.21 14.98
CA GLY A 44 10.27 4.76 16.25
C GLY A 44 9.27 4.70 17.41
N ASP A 45 7.97 4.82 17.13
CA ASP A 45 6.90 4.70 18.11
C ASP A 45 6.16 3.36 18.06
N GLY A 46 6.49 2.51 17.08
CA GLY A 46 6.00 1.14 16.96
C GLY A 46 4.66 1.00 16.24
N ASP A 47 4.19 2.07 15.59
CA ASP A 47 2.90 2.10 14.91
C ASP A 47 2.95 1.48 13.50
N ARG A 48 4.15 1.32 12.91
CA ARG A 48 4.38 0.65 11.62
C ARG A 48 5.11 -0.67 11.74
N TYR A 49 4.99 -1.48 10.69
CA TYR A 49 5.69 -2.76 10.56
C TYR A 49 6.11 -3.06 9.13
N MET A 50 7.28 -3.66 8.99
CA MET A 50 7.73 -4.30 7.75
C MET A 50 7.89 -5.79 8.00
N LEU A 51 7.33 -6.63 7.13
CA LEU A 51 7.48 -8.09 7.17
C LEU A 51 8.39 -8.59 6.04
N LEU A 52 9.31 -9.48 6.42
CA LEU A 52 10.25 -10.12 5.52
C LEU A 52 10.23 -11.63 5.78
N GLY A 53 9.99 -12.42 4.74
CA GLY A 53 10.36 -13.83 4.71
C GLY A 53 11.85 -13.99 4.38
N ARG A 54 12.34 -15.23 4.37
CA ARG A 54 13.69 -15.53 3.89
C ARG A 54 13.79 -15.17 2.40
N ASN A 55 14.65 -14.21 2.05
CA ASN A 55 14.79 -13.70 0.67
C ASN A 55 13.48 -13.21 0.03
N PHE A 56 12.47 -12.83 0.83
CA PHE A 56 11.14 -12.52 0.32
C PHE A 56 10.53 -11.31 1.03
N PHE A 57 10.23 -10.26 0.27
CA PHE A 57 9.53 -9.08 0.78
C PHE A 57 8.01 -9.25 0.63
N VAL A 58 7.27 -8.93 1.69
CA VAL A 58 5.81 -8.86 1.63
C VAL A 58 5.40 -7.40 1.60
N ASN A 59 4.72 -6.99 0.53
CA ASN A 59 4.16 -5.65 0.42
C ASN A 59 3.16 -5.42 1.58
N PRO A 60 3.11 -4.23 2.22
CA PRO A 60 2.18 -3.95 3.30
C PRO A 60 0.69 -4.08 2.89
N SER A 61 0.35 -3.81 1.63
CA SER A 61 -0.99 -4.03 1.08
C SER A 61 -1.34 -5.53 1.02
N ASP A 62 -0.39 -6.37 0.59
CA ASP A 62 -0.54 -7.83 0.62
C ASP A 62 -0.63 -8.35 2.07
N CYS A 63 0.08 -7.72 3.01
CA CYS A 63 -0.02 -8.08 4.44
C CYS A 63 -1.46 -7.93 4.93
N LEU A 64 -2.11 -6.79 4.68
CA LEU A 64 -3.51 -6.57 5.05
C LEU A 64 -4.43 -7.62 4.42
N ALA A 65 -4.27 -7.89 3.12
CA ALA A 65 -5.06 -8.87 2.39
C ALA A 65 -4.91 -10.29 2.95
N ILE A 66 -3.67 -10.71 3.23
CA ILE A 66 -3.36 -12.02 3.81
C ILE A 66 -3.90 -12.13 5.23
N MET A 67 -3.79 -11.07 6.04
CA MET A 67 -4.35 -11.04 7.39
C MET A 67 -5.87 -11.21 7.34
N ALA A 68 -6.57 -10.45 6.50
CA ALA A 68 -8.02 -10.58 6.33
C ALA A 68 -8.43 -11.98 5.86
N ALA A 69 -7.75 -12.54 4.86
CA ALA A 69 -8.06 -13.86 4.30
C ALA A 69 -7.88 -15.01 5.30
N ASN A 70 -7.08 -14.81 6.35
CA ASN A 70 -6.69 -15.85 7.30
C ASN A 70 -7.10 -15.55 8.75
N ALA A 71 -7.78 -14.42 9.02
CA ALA A 71 -8.17 -14.03 10.37
C ALA A 71 -8.94 -15.15 11.10
N HIS A 72 -9.86 -15.83 10.41
CA HIS A 72 -10.65 -16.94 10.94
C HIS A 72 -9.84 -18.12 11.53
N LEU A 73 -8.55 -18.25 11.19
CA LEU A 73 -7.66 -19.26 11.76
C LEU A 73 -7.17 -18.89 13.17
N LEU A 74 -7.11 -17.59 13.49
CA LEU A 74 -6.54 -17.09 14.72
C LEU A 74 -7.62 -17.03 15.81
N SER A 75 -7.26 -17.46 17.02
CA SER A 75 -8.18 -17.52 18.15
C SER A 75 -8.78 -16.18 18.56
N GLY A 76 -8.11 -15.06 18.24
CA GLY A 76 -8.61 -13.70 18.47
C GLY A 76 -9.78 -13.30 17.57
N PHE A 77 -10.00 -14.01 16.45
CA PHE A 77 -11.02 -13.69 15.45
C PHE A 77 -12.02 -14.85 15.27
N LYS A 78 -12.28 -15.63 16.33
CA LYS A 78 -13.24 -16.75 16.29
C LYS A 78 -14.65 -16.32 15.89
N THR A 79 -15.01 -15.07 16.15
CA THR A 79 -16.30 -14.47 15.76
C THR A 79 -16.29 -13.91 14.33
N GLY A 80 -15.20 -14.07 13.59
CA GLY A 80 -14.99 -13.46 12.28
C GLY A 80 -14.52 -12.01 12.38
N ILE A 81 -14.50 -11.35 11.22
CA ILE A 81 -14.19 -9.93 11.05
C ILE A 81 -15.42 -9.23 10.45
N ASN A 82 -15.74 -8.02 10.91
CA ASN A 82 -16.94 -7.30 10.46
C ASN A 82 -16.76 -6.68 9.06
N GLY A 83 -15.53 -6.30 8.74
CA GLY A 83 -15.15 -5.62 7.51
C GLY A 83 -13.69 -5.23 7.54
N VAL A 84 -13.22 -4.67 6.44
CA VAL A 84 -11.85 -4.20 6.25
C VAL A 84 -11.86 -2.76 5.73
N ALA A 85 -10.80 -2.01 6.01
CA ALA A 85 -10.58 -0.72 5.36
C ALA A 85 -9.13 -0.58 4.89
N ARG A 86 -8.94 0.21 3.84
CA ARG A 86 -7.61 0.62 3.38
C ARG A 86 -7.62 2.08 2.95
N SER A 87 -6.47 2.73 3.04
CA SER A 87 -6.32 4.06 2.46
C SER A 87 -6.43 3.98 0.94
N LEU A 88 -6.84 5.08 0.33
CA LEU A 88 -6.93 5.27 -1.12
C LEU A 88 -5.69 4.74 -1.86
N PRO A 89 -4.46 5.07 -1.43
CA PRO A 89 -3.29 4.67 -2.19
C PRO A 89 -2.92 3.19 -2.03
N THR A 90 -3.27 2.56 -0.90
CA THR A 90 -3.06 1.13 -0.64
C THR A 90 -3.65 0.26 -1.74
N SER A 91 -2.89 -0.74 -2.19
CA SER A 91 -3.32 -1.68 -3.24
C SER A 91 -4.65 -2.36 -2.90
N ARG A 92 -5.37 -2.73 -3.96
CA ARG A 92 -6.71 -3.34 -3.91
C ARG A 92 -6.68 -4.84 -3.63
N ALA A 93 -5.54 -5.40 -3.23
CA ALA A 93 -5.42 -6.81 -2.87
C ALA A 93 -6.46 -7.23 -1.81
N VAL A 94 -6.72 -6.39 -0.81
CA VAL A 94 -7.73 -6.68 0.23
C VAL A 94 -9.17 -6.61 -0.32
N ASP A 95 -9.42 -5.87 -1.40
CA ASP A 95 -10.74 -5.76 -2.04
C ASP A 95 -11.19 -7.14 -2.54
N LYS A 96 -10.29 -7.88 -3.22
CA LYS A 96 -10.54 -9.26 -3.69
C LYS A 96 -10.88 -10.22 -2.56
N VAL A 97 -10.18 -10.06 -1.43
CA VAL A 97 -10.42 -10.85 -0.23
C VAL A 97 -11.78 -10.53 0.36
N ALA A 98 -12.11 -9.24 0.50
CA ALA A 98 -13.38 -8.80 1.07
C ALA A 98 -14.58 -9.27 0.23
N GLU A 99 -14.48 -9.16 -1.11
CA GLU A 99 -15.46 -9.68 -2.05
C GLU A 99 -15.67 -11.19 -1.85
N THR A 100 -14.58 -11.96 -1.80
CA THR A 100 -14.64 -13.42 -1.60
C THR A 100 -15.23 -13.81 -0.24
N LEU A 101 -14.97 -13.02 0.80
CA LEU A 101 -15.49 -13.26 2.15
C LEU A 101 -16.91 -12.72 2.35
N GLY A 102 -17.44 -11.93 1.42
CA GLY A 102 -18.75 -11.28 1.56
C GLY A 102 -18.81 -10.24 2.68
N ILE A 103 -17.68 -9.56 2.95
CA ILE A 103 -17.58 -8.49 3.96
C ILE A 103 -17.39 -7.12 3.30
N ASN A 104 -17.69 -6.06 4.03
CA ASN A 104 -17.48 -4.69 3.53
C ASN A 104 -15.99 -4.35 3.43
N CYS A 105 -15.62 -3.65 2.37
CA CYS A 105 -14.30 -3.03 2.20
C CYS A 105 -14.44 -1.53 1.98
N TYR A 106 -13.86 -0.73 2.85
CA TYR A 106 -13.90 0.73 2.78
C TYR A 106 -12.58 1.28 2.23
N GLU A 107 -12.66 2.01 1.13
CA GLU A 107 -11.57 2.84 0.63
C GLU A 107 -11.70 4.24 1.26
N THR A 108 -10.76 4.62 2.11
CA THR A 108 -10.78 5.90 2.85
C THR A 108 -9.68 6.83 2.35
N PRO A 109 -9.73 8.14 2.59
CA PRO A 109 -8.56 8.99 2.39
C PRO A 109 -7.42 8.56 3.33
N THR A 110 -6.21 9.02 3.05
CA THR A 110 -5.06 8.81 3.95
C THR A 110 -5.31 9.51 5.30
N GLY A 111 -5.01 8.81 6.39
CA GLY A 111 -5.13 9.33 7.74
C GLY A 111 -6.00 8.46 8.65
N TRP A 112 -5.47 8.15 9.83
CA TRP A 112 -6.08 7.19 10.76
C TRP A 112 -7.48 7.57 11.27
N LYS A 113 -7.84 8.86 11.24
CA LYS A 113 -9.15 9.34 11.70
C LYS A 113 -10.33 8.64 11.02
N TYR A 114 -10.23 8.31 9.73
CA TYR A 114 -11.30 7.64 8.98
C TYR A 114 -11.46 6.18 9.44
N PHE A 115 -10.36 5.49 9.69
CA PHE A 115 -10.42 4.16 10.29
C PHE A 115 -10.96 4.21 11.71
N GLY A 116 -10.55 5.19 12.51
CA GLY A 116 -11.07 5.41 13.87
C GLY A 116 -12.59 5.46 13.92
N ASN A 117 -13.21 6.26 13.04
CA ASN A 117 -14.67 6.33 12.89
C ASN A 117 -15.27 4.95 12.57
N LEU A 118 -14.74 4.25 11.57
CA LEU A 118 -15.24 2.94 11.15
C LEU A 118 -15.07 1.86 12.24
N LEU A 119 -13.98 1.92 13.02
CA LEU A 119 -13.70 1.01 14.14
C LEU A 119 -14.65 1.29 15.32
N ASP A 120 -14.93 2.55 15.62
CA ASP A 120 -15.88 2.94 16.68
C ASP A 120 -17.32 2.53 16.34
N ASP A 121 -17.72 2.67 15.07
CA ASP A 121 -19.02 2.19 14.58
C ASP A 121 -19.03 0.67 14.28
N ARG A 122 -17.94 -0.04 14.60
CA ARG A 122 -17.77 -1.50 14.42
C ARG A 122 -18.00 -2.01 13.00
N ARG A 123 -17.82 -1.14 11.99
CA ARG A 123 -17.99 -1.47 10.57
C ARG A 123 -16.84 -2.31 10.03
N ILE A 124 -15.67 -2.18 10.64
CA ILE A 124 -14.46 -2.90 10.25
C ILE A 124 -13.80 -3.50 11.49
N THR A 125 -12.98 -4.52 11.25
CA THR A 125 -12.13 -5.14 12.26
C THR A 125 -10.65 -4.97 11.92
N LEU A 126 -10.29 -4.90 10.63
CA LEU A 126 -8.92 -4.76 10.17
C LEU A 126 -8.78 -3.53 9.27
N CYS A 127 -7.65 -2.83 9.38
CA CYS A 127 -7.32 -1.74 8.47
C CYS A 127 -5.81 -1.61 8.23
N GLY A 128 -5.43 -0.98 7.11
CA GLY A 128 -4.03 -0.77 6.78
C GLY A 128 -3.79 0.30 5.72
N GLU A 129 -2.54 0.77 5.69
CA GLU A 129 -2.00 1.77 4.77
C GLU A 129 -0.74 1.22 4.09
N GLU A 130 -0.50 1.64 2.85
CA GLU A 130 0.67 1.26 2.05
C GLU A 130 1.99 1.68 2.69
N SER A 131 1.95 2.64 3.61
CA SER A 131 3.09 3.16 4.34
C SER A 131 3.45 2.30 5.55
N PHE A 132 3.35 0.97 5.43
CA PHE A 132 3.69 0.01 6.48
C PHE A 132 2.85 0.12 7.76
N GLY A 133 1.69 0.76 7.67
CA GLY A 133 0.78 0.98 8.79
C GLY A 133 -0.37 0.00 8.79
N GLY A 134 -0.78 -0.51 9.94
CA GLY A 134 -2.00 -1.32 10.03
C GLY A 134 -2.36 -1.71 11.44
N GLY A 135 -3.57 -2.22 11.61
CA GLY A 135 -4.11 -2.54 12.92
C GLY A 135 -5.45 -3.22 12.87
N SER A 136 -6.04 -3.35 14.06
CA SER A 136 -7.40 -3.86 14.26
C SER A 136 -8.15 -3.06 15.30
N ASP A 137 -9.42 -3.40 15.53
CA ASP A 137 -10.31 -2.77 16.52
C ASP A 137 -9.87 -2.91 17.99
N HIS A 138 -8.79 -3.64 18.26
CA HIS A 138 -8.21 -3.80 19.60
C HIS A 138 -7.74 -2.48 20.25
N ILE A 139 -7.28 -1.51 19.46
CA ILE A 139 -6.91 -0.15 19.90
C ILE A 139 -7.39 0.90 18.87
N ARG A 140 -7.03 2.17 19.09
CA ARG A 140 -7.33 3.30 18.18
C ARG A 140 -6.09 3.95 17.59
N GLU A 141 -5.06 3.15 17.42
CA GLU A 141 -3.84 3.47 16.69
C GLU A 141 -3.43 2.29 15.81
N LYS A 142 -2.49 2.55 14.91
CA LYS A 142 -1.77 1.47 14.22
C LYS A 142 -0.93 0.71 15.25
N ASP A 143 -0.68 -0.57 15.01
CA ASP A 143 0.14 -1.39 15.91
C ASP A 143 1.00 -2.36 15.10
N GLY A 144 2.27 -1.98 14.94
CA GLY A 144 3.23 -2.77 14.20
C GLY A 144 3.61 -4.08 14.90
N ILE A 145 3.71 -4.06 16.23
CA ILE A 145 4.03 -5.26 17.02
C ILE A 145 2.89 -6.27 16.92
N TRP A 146 1.65 -5.80 17.02
CA TRP A 146 0.46 -6.64 16.85
C TRP A 146 0.42 -7.29 15.47
N ALA A 147 0.72 -6.55 14.40
CA ALA A 147 0.75 -7.10 13.04
C ALA A 147 1.83 -8.19 12.89
N VAL A 148 3.00 -7.99 13.50
CA VAL A 148 4.07 -9.02 13.54
C VAL A 148 3.62 -10.25 14.32
N LEU A 149 2.95 -10.08 15.46
CA LEU A 149 2.40 -11.19 16.25
C LEU A 149 1.29 -11.95 15.51
N PHE A 150 0.46 -11.25 14.73
CA PHE A 150 -0.52 -11.87 13.84
C PHE A 150 0.18 -12.81 12.86
N TRP A 151 1.22 -12.32 12.16
CA TRP A 151 1.96 -13.10 11.19
C TRP A 151 2.69 -14.29 11.80
N LEU A 152 3.30 -14.12 12.99
CA LEU A 152 3.91 -15.21 13.74
C LEU A 152 2.89 -16.31 14.07
N ASN A 153 1.69 -15.94 14.50
CA ASN A 153 0.61 -16.88 14.78
C ASN A 153 0.14 -17.59 13.51
N LEU A 154 -0.03 -16.85 12.41
CA LEU A 154 -0.41 -17.40 11.13
C LEU A 154 0.61 -18.43 10.61
N VAL A 155 1.89 -18.11 10.65
CA VAL A 155 2.99 -19.03 10.27
C VAL A 155 2.99 -20.27 11.18
N ALA A 156 2.79 -20.10 12.49
CA ALA A 156 2.73 -21.20 13.44
C ALA A 156 1.54 -22.15 13.18
N ILE A 157 0.38 -21.61 12.80
CA ILE A 157 -0.81 -22.39 12.46
C ILE A 157 -0.64 -23.09 11.11
N LYS A 158 -0.22 -22.36 10.07
CA LYS A 158 -0.12 -22.90 8.71
C LYS A 158 1.06 -23.82 8.50
N ARG A 159 2.12 -23.69 9.30
CA ARG A 159 3.40 -24.42 9.13
C ARG A 159 4.01 -24.24 7.74
N GLN A 160 3.80 -23.06 7.17
CA GLN A 160 4.30 -22.63 5.86
C GLN A 160 5.23 -21.44 6.04
N SER A 161 6.17 -21.26 5.11
CA SER A 161 6.99 -20.06 5.03
C SER A 161 6.15 -18.84 4.66
N VAL A 162 6.66 -17.64 4.93
CA VAL A 162 6.00 -16.39 4.53
C VAL A 162 5.77 -16.35 3.01
N GLU A 163 6.77 -16.75 2.22
CA GLU A 163 6.66 -16.84 0.77
C GLU A 163 5.58 -17.83 0.34
N GLU A 164 5.52 -19.03 0.92
CA GLU A 164 4.50 -20.03 0.60
C GLU A 164 3.08 -19.51 0.89
N ILE A 165 2.89 -18.81 2.02
CA ILE A 165 1.61 -18.21 2.39
C ILE A 165 1.22 -17.13 1.39
N THR A 166 2.16 -16.26 1.02
CA THR A 166 1.91 -15.16 0.07
C THR A 166 1.64 -15.69 -1.34
N ARG A 167 2.41 -16.66 -1.83
CA ARG A 167 2.17 -17.29 -3.13
C ARG A 167 0.85 -18.03 -3.19
N ALA A 168 0.48 -18.73 -2.12
CA ALA A 168 -0.83 -19.37 -2.02
C ALA A 168 -1.97 -18.34 -2.00
N HIS A 169 -1.73 -17.15 -1.42
CA HIS A 169 -2.68 -16.04 -1.47
C HIS A 169 -2.85 -15.52 -2.89
N TRP A 170 -1.75 -15.20 -3.59
CA TRP A 170 -1.79 -14.74 -4.98
C TRP A 170 -2.46 -15.76 -5.90
N ALA A 171 -2.12 -17.05 -5.78
CA ALA A 171 -2.76 -18.10 -6.58
C ALA A 171 -4.28 -18.19 -6.37
N ARG A 172 -4.78 -17.78 -5.19
CA ARG A 172 -6.21 -17.82 -4.86
C ARG A 172 -6.96 -16.55 -5.26
N PHE A 173 -6.35 -15.38 -5.08
CA PHE A 173 -7.03 -14.07 -5.22
C PHE A 173 -6.53 -13.24 -6.41
N GLY A 174 -5.49 -13.72 -7.11
CA GLY A 174 -4.68 -12.92 -8.03
C GLY A 174 -3.62 -12.10 -7.30
N ARG A 175 -2.64 -11.59 -8.05
CA ARG A 175 -1.58 -10.73 -7.55
C ARG A 175 -1.85 -9.29 -7.97
N HIS A 176 -1.80 -8.37 -7.02
CA HIS A 176 -1.76 -6.94 -7.29
C HIS A 176 -0.30 -6.48 -7.25
N TYR A 177 0.34 -6.41 -8.42
CA TYR A 177 1.64 -5.75 -8.54
C TYR A 177 1.50 -4.30 -8.11
N TYR A 178 2.39 -3.83 -7.25
CA TYR A 178 2.27 -2.51 -6.65
C TYR A 178 3.64 -1.86 -6.47
N SER A 179 3.74 -0.59 -6.83
CA SER A 179 4.89 0.26 -6.50
C SER A 179 4.45 1.72 -6.33
N ARG A 180 5.19 2.46 -5.51
CA ARG A 180 5.02 3.91 -5.34
C ARG A 180 6.27 4.64 -5.84
N HIS A 181 6.05 5.61 -6.71
CA HIS A 181 7.08 6.50 -7.24
C HIS A 181 6.88 7.90 -6.64
N ASP A 182 7.87 8.38 -5.91
CA ASP A 182 7.85 9.72 -5.32
C ASP A 182 8.78 10.65 -6.11
N TYR A 183 8.23 11.78 -6.57
CA TYR A 183 8.95 12.87 -7.23
C TYR A 183 9.03 14.03 -6.25
N GLU A 184 10.19 14.21 -5.64
CA GLU A 184 10.43 15.13 -4.53
C GLU A 184 10.97 16.48 -5.01
N GLY A 185 10.77 17.52 -4.18
CA GLY A 185 11.31 18.85 -4.44
C GLY A 185 10.80 19.47 -5.74
N LEU A 186 9.57 19.17 -6.14
CA LEU A 186 8.94 19.84 -7.27
C LEU A 186 8.57 21.27 -6.88
N ASP A 187 8.62 22.18 -7.85
CA ASP A 187 8.02 23.50 -7.67
C ASP A 187 6.51 23.33 -7.40
N SER A 188 6.03 23.96 -6.32
CA SER A 188 4.65 23.77 -5.83
C SER A 188 3.62 24.24 -6.87
N ASP A 189 3.87 25.36 -7.54
CA ASP A 189 2.94 25.89 -8.55
C ASP A 189 2.89 24.95 -9.77
N VAL A 190 4.03 24.42 -10.19
CA VAL A 190 4.10 23.42 -11.27
C VAL A 190 3.35 22.14 -10.89
N ALA A 191 3.55 21.64 -9.67
CA ALA A 191 2.92 20.41 -9.22
C ALA A 191 1.39 20.56 -9.04
N GLU A 192 0.93 21.72 -8.55
CA GLU A 192 -0.49 22.06 -8.49
C GLU A 192 -1.13 22.18 -9.88
N GLN A 193 -0.44 22.85 -10.83
CA GLN A 193 -0.89 22.95 -12.22
C GLN A 193 -0.99 21.57 -12.89
N LEU A 194 -0.06 20.66 -12.60
CA LEU A 194 -0.12 19.28 -13.07
C LEU A 194 -1.37 18.57 -12.55
N MET A 195 -1.62 18.62 -11.24
CA MET A 195 -2.81 18.00 -10.65
C MET A 195 -4.11 18.62 -11.21
N GLN A 196 -4.12 19.93 -11.43
CA GLN A 196 -5.26 20.61 -12.03
C GLN A 196 -5.47 20.23 -13.50
N ALA A 197 -4.40 20.01 -14.26
CA ALA A 197 -4.47 19.52 -15.64
C ALA A 197 -5.02 18.09 -15.70
N LEU A 198 -4.60 17.22 -14.78
CA LEU A 198 -5.17 15.87 -14.65
C LEU A 198 -6.67 15.94 -14.31
N ARG A 199 -7.05 16.79 -13.36
CA ARG A 199 -8.44 16.99 -12.93
C ARG A 199 -9.33 17.50 -14.06
N SER A 200 -8.87 18.48 -14.84
CA SER A 200 -9.67 19.11 -15.89
C SER A 200 -9.99 18.17 -17.06
N ARG A 201 -9.14 17.17 -17.29
CA ARG A 201 -9.31 16.17 -18.36
C ARG A 201 -9.82 14.82 -17.86
N ALA A 202 -10.07 14.63 -16.57
CA ALA A 202 -10.47 13.34 -15.99
C ALA A 202 -11.66 12.72 -16.75
N ASN A 203 -12.70 13.51 -17.01
CA ASN A 203 -13.87 13.07 -17.77
C ASN A 203 -13.58 12.67 -19.23
N SER A 204 -12.57 13.26 -19.87
CA SER A 204 -12.23 12.94 -21.27
C SER A 204 -11.35 11.70 -21.40
N LEU A 205 -10.71 11.25 -20.31
CA LEU A 205 -9.85 10.06 -20.31
C LEU A 205 -10.65 8.75 -20.35
N LYS A 206 -11.90 8.75 -19.91
CA LYS A 206 -12.75 7.56 -19.91
C LYS A 206 -12.94 6.99 -21.32
N GLY A 207 -12.66 5.70 -21.47
CA GLY A 207 -12.74 4.96 -22.73
C GLY A 207 -11.51 5.12 -23.64
N GLN A 208 -10.50 5.89 -23.23
CA GLN A 208 -9.24 5.97 -23.97
C GLN A 208 -8.39 4.71 -23.72
N ASP A 209 -7.71 4.26 -24.77
CA ASP A 209 -6.79 3.13 -24.76
C ASP A 209 -5.35 3.65 -24.65
N TYR A 210 -4.64 3.17 -23.64
CA TYR A 210 -3.22 3.39 -23.45
C TYR A 210 -2.49 2.05 -23.45
N ALA A 211 -1.78 1.74 -24.55
CA ALA A 211 -1.00 0.51 -24.70
C ALA A 211 -1.79 -0.79 -24.44
N GLY A 212 -3.08 -0.82 -24.78
CA GLY A 212 -3.98 -1.95 -24.53
C GLY A 212 -4.73 -1.88 -23.19
N HIS A 213 -4.47 -0.86 -22.37
CA HIS A 213 -5.20 -0.62 -21.12
C HIS A 213 -6.27 0.46 -21.34
N ILE A 214 -7.54 0.04 -21.33
CA ILE A 214 -8.69 0.93 -21.47
C ILE A 214 -9.01 1.56 -20.13
N ILE A 215 -9.06 2.89 -20.07
CA ILE A 215 -9.46 3.63 -18.87
C ILE A 215 -10.97 3.49 -18.68
N ARG A 216 -11.36 2.73 -17.66
CA ARG A 216 -12.76 2.57 -17.25
C ARG A 216 -13.32 3.84 -16.62
N ASP A 217 -12.51 4.49 -15.79
CA ASP A 217 -12.90 5.71 -15.09
C ASP A 217 -11.69 6.56 -14.68
N CYS A 218 -11.90 7.86 -14.56
CA CYS A 218 -10.91 8.77 -14.00
C CYS A 218 -11.60 9.87 -13.21
N ASP A 219 -11.26 9.99 -11.93
CA ASP A 219 -11.92 10.91 -11.02
C ASP A 219 -10.95 11.50 -9.99
N ASP A 220 -11.40 12.51 -9.27
CA ASP A 220 -10.71 13.04 -8.10
C ASP A 220 -11.38 12.53 -6.84
N PHE A 221 -10.67 11.71 -6.08
CA PHE A 221 -11.24 10.96 -4.97
C PHE A 221 -11.87 11.90 -3.94
N SER A 222 -13.15 11.66 -3.68
CA SER A 222 -13.93 12.27 -2.62
C SER A 222 -14.50 11.17 -1.75
N TYR A 223 -14.55 11.41 -0.44
CA TYR A 223 -15.03 10.48 0.55
C TYR A 223 -16.06 11.16 1.44
N THR A 224 -17.22 10.52 1.57
CA THR A 224 -18.21 10.85 2.59
C THR A 224 -18.13 9.81 3.69
N ASP A 225 -17.75 10.22 4.89
CA ASP A 225 -17.63 9.32 6.01
C ASP A 225 -19.00 8.73 6.40
N PRO A 226 -19.15 7.40 6.50
CA PRO A 226 -20.44 6.79 6.78
C PRO A 226 -20.89 6.93 8.24
N VAL A 227 -20.03 7.44 9.13
CA VAL A 227 -20.28 7.58 10.56
C VAL A 227 -20.54 9.05 10.92
N ASP A 228 -19.61 9.94 10.57
CA ASP A 228 -19.73 11.38 10.92
C ASP A 228 -20.27 12.25 9.78
N HIS A 229 -20.45 11.67 8.58
CA HIS A 229 -20.96 12.35 7.38
C HIS A 229 -20.12 13.53 6.89
N SER A 230 -18.89 13.67 7.38
CA SER A 230 -17.94 14.64 6.85
C SER A 230 -17.57 14.29 5.41
N ILE A 231 -17.40 15.32 4.59
CA ILE A 231 -17.00 15.18 3.19
C ILE A 231 -15.55 15.67 3.08
N THR A 232 -14.70 14.81 2.53
CA THR A 232 -13.31 15.13 2.21
C THR A 232 -13.09 14.97 0.71
N GLU A 233 -12.82 16.07 0.03
CA GLU A 233 -12.63 16.12 -1.42
C GLU A 233 -11.15 16.25 -1.79
N HIS A 234 -10.85 16.08 -3.08
CA HIS A 234 -9.52 16.35 -3.65
C HIS A 234 -8.38 15.52 -3.06
N GLN A 235 -8.64 14.26 -2.73
CA GLN A 235 -7.70 13.40 -2.02
C GLN A 235 -6.71 12.67 -2.95
N GLY A 236 -6.92 12.73 -4.27
CA GLY A 236 -6.04 12.17 -5.28
C GLY A 236 -6.77 11.83 -6.57
N ILE A 237 -6.10 12.02 -7.71
CA ILE A 237 -6.65 11.62 -9.01
C ILE A 237 -6.46 10.12 -9.18
N ARG A 238 -7.56 9.38 -9.41
CA ARG A 238 -7.52 7.95 -9.72
C ARG A 238 -7.73 7.77 -11.22
N VAL A 239 -6.93 6.90 -11.83
CA VAL A 239 -7.13 6.39 -13.18
C VAL A 239 -7.36 4.89 -13.03
N LEU A 240 -8.57 4.43 -13.32
CA LEU A 240 -9.02 3.06 -13.12
C LEU A 240 -9.18 2.40 -14.47
N PHE A 241 -8.55 1.25 -14.68
CA PHE A 241 -8.59 0.52 -15.94
C PHE A 241 -9.61 -0.63 -15.90
N GLU A 242 -10.00 -1.13 -17.07
CA GLU A 242 -10.95 -2.26 -17.19
C GLU A 242 -10.38 -3.60 -16.69
N ASP A 243 -9.05 -3.77 -16.77
CA ASP A 243 -8.31 -4.95 -16.32
C ASP A 243 -8.01 -4.95 -14.81
N GLU A 244 -8.67 -4.07 -14.05
CA GLU A 244 -8.47 -3.84 -12.62
C GLU A 244 -7.13 -3.20 -12.21
N SER A 245 -6.27 -2.86 -13.18
CA SER A 245 -5.11 -2.00 -12.95
C SER A 245 -5.56 -0.59 -12.54
N ARG A 246 -4.68 0.16 -11.89
CA ARG A 246 -4.90 1.58 -11.62
C ARG A 246 -3.63 2.37 -11.41
N ILE A 247 -3.75 3.67 -11.63
CA ILE A 247 -2.76 4.68 -11.27
C ILE A 247 -3.42 5.68 -10.34
N VAL A 248 -2.75 6.08 -9.27
CA VAL A 248 -3.22 7.16 -8.39
C VAL A 248 -2.16 8.25 -8.31
N PHE A 249 -2.56 9.50 -8.50
CA PHE A 249 -1.70 10.67 -8.32
C PHE A 249 -2.11 11.41 -7.05
N ARG A 250 -1.17 11.66 -6.15
CA ARG A 250 -1.39 12.49 -4.96
C ARG A 250 -0.26 13.48 -4.78
N LEU A 251 -0.63 14.72 -4.46
CA LEU A 251 0.33 15.73 -4.05
C LEU A 251 0.43 15.74 -2.53
N SER A 252 1.66 15.85 -2.01
CA SER A 252 1.94 15.90 -0.58
C SER A 252 3.03 16.95 -0.29
N GLY A 253 2.96 17.55 0.91
CA GLY A 253 4.01 18.44 1.41
C GLY A 253 4.21 19.72 0.61
N THR A 254 3.20 20.57 0.42
CA THR A 254 3.30 21.84 -0.34
C THR A 254 3.98 23.00 0.42
N GLY A 255 5.01 22.70 1.19
CA GLY A 255 5.71 23.65 2.08
C GLY A 255 6.86 24.40 1.39
N THR A 256 7.72 25.02 2.21
CA THR A 256 8.90 25.78 1.74
C THR A 256 9.97 24.94 1.03
N GLU A 257 9.92 23.61 1.17
CA GLU A 257 10.89 22.68 0.58
C GLU A 257 10.44 22.13 -0.79
N GLY A 258 9.36 22.67 -1.35
CA GLY A 258 8.74 22.18 -2.58
C GLY A 258 7.73 21.06 -2.31
N ALA A 259 7.01 20.64 -3.35
CA ALA A 259 5.99 19.61 -3.27
C ALA A 259 6.52 18.22 -3.67
N THR A 260 5.91 17.17 -3.12
CA THR A 260 6.17 15.79 -3.51
C THR A 260 4.95 15.22 -4.23
N LEU A 261 5.11 14.89 -5.50
CA LEU A 261 4.11 14.13 -6.25
C LEU A 261 4.36 12.64 -6.03
N ARG A 262 3.38 11.97 -5.44
CA ARG A 262 3.37 10.52 -5.24
C ARG A 262 2.49 9.87 -6.29
N VAL A 263 3.07 8.94 -7.03
CA VAL A 263 2.40 8.16 -8.08
C VAL A 263 2.35 6.70 -7.64
N TYR A 264 1.16 6.18 -7.40
CA TYR A 264 0.93 4.80 -7.00
C TYR A 264 0.51 4.01 -8.23
N LEU A 265 1.23 2.93 -8.49
CA LEU A 265 1.11 2.12 -9.70
C LEU A 265 0.64 0.74 -9.29
N GLU A 266 -0.43 0.26 -9.91
CA GLU A 266 -0.99 -1.03 -9.60
C GLU A 266 -1.45 -1.77 -10.85
N ARG A 267 -1.05 -3.04 -10.96
CA ARG A 267 -1.52 -3.95 -12.01
C ARG A 267 -2.05 -5.23 -11.39
N PHE A 268 -3.27 -5.61 -11.76
CA PHE A 268 -3.83 -6.90 -11.37
C PHE A 268 -3.36 -8.00 -12.35
N GLU A 269 -2.98 -9.14 -11.80
CA GLU A 269 -2.61 -10.33 -12.57
C GLU A 269 -3.31 -11.56 -12.00
N ALA A 270 -4.20 -12.15 -12.78
CA ALA A 270 -4.97 -13.32 -12.37
C ALA A 270 -4.22 -14.63 -12.63
N ASP A 271 -3.34 -14.68 -13.63
CA ASP A 271 -2.64 -15.91 -14.02
C ASP A 271 -1.46 -16.20 -13.08
N PRO A 272 -1.50 -17.32 -12.32
CA PRO A 272 -0.39 -17.70 -11.45
C PRO A 272 0.95 -17.90 -12.17
N ALA A 273 0.94 -18.22 -13.46
CA ALA A 273 2.16 -18.35 -14.25
C ALA A 273 2.88 -17.01 -14.46
N LEU A 274 2.16 -15.89 -14.33
CA LEU A 274 2.68 -14.54 -14.49
C LEU A 274 3.01 -13.87 -13.15
N HIS A 275 2.72 -14.52 -12.01
CA HIS A 275 2.96 -13.94 -10.68
C HIS A 275 4.44 -13.85 -10.29
N ASP A 276 5.37 -14.43 -11.04
CA ASP A 276 6.81 -14.40 -10.74
C ASP A 276 7.60 -13.35 -11.54
N ILE A 277 6.91 -12.54 -12.33
CA ILE A 277 7.54 -11.41 -13.02
C ILE A 277 8.01 -10.41 -11.95
N ASP A 278 9.22 -9.86 -12.15
CA ASP A 278 9.72 -8.75 -11.32
C ASP A 278 8.71 -7.60 -11.30
N THR A 279 8.49 -7.01 -10.13
CA THR A 279 7.42 -6.01 -9.94
C THR A 279 7.61 -4.80 -10.85
N GLN A 280 8.83 -4.32 -11.06
CA GLN A 280 9.09 -3.14 -11.89
C GLN A 280 8.91 -3.48 -13.38
N VAL A 281 9.29 -4.69 -13.78
CA VAL A 281 9.02 -5.19 -15.14
C VAL A 281 7.51 -5.31 -15.38
N ALA A 282 6.76 -5.91 -14.46
CA ALA A 282 5.30 -6.08 -14.59
C ALA A 282 4.55 -4.74 -14.66
N LEU A 283 5.10 -3.68 -14.03
CA LEU A 283 4.53 -2.34 -13.98
C LEU A 283 5.02 -1.40 -15.10
N THR A 284 5.86 -1.87 -16.05
CA THR A 284 6.46 -1.01 -17.09
C THR A 284 5.42 -0.17 -17.84
N ASP A 285 4.31 -0.78 -18.25
CA ASP A 285 3.25 -0.07 -18.97
C ASP A 285 2.57 0.97 -18.06
N MET A 286 2.25 0.60 -16.80
CA MET A 286 1.68 1.54 -15.84
C MET A 286 2.59 2.74 -15.57
N VAL A 287 3.91 2.52 -15.46
CA VAL A 287 4.90 3.59 -15.32
C VAL A 287 4.89 4.52 -16.54
N SER A 288 4.90 3.95 -17.75
CA SER A 288 4.89 4.72 -18.99
C SER A 288 3.62 5.56 -19.12
N ILE A 289 2.46 4.94 -18.88
CA ILE A 289 1.15 5.61 -18.92
C ILE A 289 1.09 6.71 -17.87
N ALA A 290 1.55 6.47 -16.65
CA ALA A 290 1.55 7.49 -15.61
C ALA A 290 2.41 8.71 -15.99
N ARG A 291 3.59 8.49 -16.58
CA ARG A 291 4.49 9.55 -17.05
C ARG A 291 3.88 10.35 -18.20
N GLU A 292 3.27 9.67 -19.17
CA GLU A 292 2.57 10.30 -20.29
C GLU A 292 1.39 11.13 -19.79
N LEU A 293 0.55 10.54 -18.94
CA LEU A 293 -0.60 11.22 -18.38
C LEU A 293 -0.16 12.47 -17.60
N ALA A 294 0.75 12.34 -16.65
CA ALA A 294 1.18 13.47 -15.85
C ALA A 294 2.11 14.44 -16.60
N GLU A 295 2.50 14.15 -17.83
CA GLU A 295 3.40 14.97 -18.65
C GLU A 295 4.70 15.33 -17.88
N LEU A 296 5.23 14.37 -17.11
CA LEU A 296 6.25 14.63 -16.08
C LEU A 296 7.52 15.24 -16.64
N LYS A 297 7.97 14.78 -17.81
CA LYS A 297 9.16 15.31 -18.47
C LYS A 297 8.96 16.76 -18.91
N THR A 298 7.82 17.08 -19.53
CA THR A 298 7.57 18.41 -20.10
C THR A 298 7.14 19.44 -19.06
N ARG A 299 6.43 19.01 -18.00
CA ARG A 299 5.97 19.91 -16.91
C ARG A 299 7.02 20.08 -15.82
N CYS A 300 7.58 18.96 -15.35
CA CYS A 300 8.42 18.94 -14.16
C CYS A 300 9.91 18.74 -14.49
N GLY A 301 10.27 18.47 -15.76
CA GLY A 301 11.65 18.15 -16.13
C GLY A 301 12.13 16.80 -15.57
N ARG A 302 11.22 15.94 -15.11
CA ARG A 302 11.54 14.67 -14.44
C ARG A 302 11.26 13.49 -15.36
N GLU A 303 12.25 12.63 -15.58
CA GLU A 303 12.10 11.36 -16.30
C GLU A 303 11.93 10.18 -15.34
N GLU A 304 12.66 10.21 -14.22
CA GLU A 304 12.68 9.16 -13.20
C GLU A 304 12.22 9.73 -11.84
N PRO A 305 11.60 8.90 -10.98
CA PRO A 305 11.30 9.29 -9.60
C PRO A 305 12.57 9.39 -8.76
N ASP A 306 12.51 10.20 -7.69
CA ASP A 306 13.60 10.29 -6.72
C ASP A 306 13.61 9.05 -5.80
N ILE A 307 12.43 8.47 -5.53
CA ILE A 307 12.25 7.29 -4.68
C ILE A 307 11.28 6.30 -5.33
N ILE A 308 11.61 5.00 -5.25
CA ILE A 308 10.74 3.88 -5.62
C ILE A 308 10.55 3.01 -4.38
N THR A 309 9.28 2.72 -4.03
CA THR A 309 8.89 1.79 -2.95
C THR A 309 8.07 0.63 -3.49
#